data_AF-A0A3E2N2D5-F1
#
_entry.id   AF-A0A3E2N2D5-F1
#
_cell.length_a   1.000
_cell.length_b   1.000
_cell.length_c   1.000
_cell.angle_alpha   90.00
_cell.angle_beta   90.00
_cell.angle_gamma   90.00
#
_symmetry.space_group_name_H-M   'P 1'
#
loop_
_entity.id
_entity.type
_entity.pdbx_description
1 polymer ?
#
loop_
_entity_poly.entity_id
_entity_poly.type
_entity_poly.pdbx_seq_one_letter_code
_entity_poly.pdbx_strand_id
1 'polypeptide(L)'
;MQSMSIDPVAADIGAQLAEGALRGLQAGATAATSITSVRPAGADEVSTQAMLAFTKHAGQMLALNQAAQEELRRAGEAVNAIARMYADTDVAVARSLIDVGWRSGSALANV
;
A
#
# COMPACT_ATOMS: atom_id res chain seq x y z
N MET A 1 -17.01 24.43 -13.15
CA MET A 1 -16.03 23.55 -12.49
C MET A 1 -16.49 22.13 -12.71
N GLN A 2 -15.63 21.22 -13.21
CA GLN A 2 -15.99 19.80 -13.30
C GLN A 2 -15.96 19.19 -11.89
N SER A 3 -16.93 18.32 -11.58
CA SER A 3 -16.96 17.55 -10.34
C SER A 3 -15.71 16.69 -10.27
N MET A 4 -14.83 16.99 -9.32
CA MET A 4 -13.62 16.21 -9.07
C MET A 4 -13.92 15.27 -7.90
N SER A 5 -14.61 14.16 -8.18
CA SER A 5 -14.82 13.10 -7.19
C SER A 5 -13.81 11.98 -7.42
N ILE A 6 -13.34 11.34 -6.35
CA ILE A 6 -12.51 10.15 -6.47
C ILE A 6 -13.40 8.90 -6.48
N ASP A 7 -13.05 7.94 -7.33
CA ASP A 7 -13.72 6.65 -7.32
C ASP A 7 -13.41 5.94 -5.98
N PRO A 8 -14.41 5.52 -5.18
CA PRO A 8 -14.19 4.75 -3.96
C PRO A 8 -13.34 3.49 -4.19
N VAL A 9 -13.34 2.93 -5.41
CA VAL A 9 -12.47 1.82 -5.81
C VAL A 9 -10.98 2.18 -5.65
N ALA A 10 -10.58 3.44 -5.80
CA ALA A 10 -9.19 3.85 -5.60
C ALA A 10 -8.75 3.71 -4.14
N ALA A 11 -9.62 4.00 -3.17
CA ALA A 11 -9.34 3.79 -1.75
C ALA A 11 -9.19 2.30 -1.44
N ASP A 12 -10.07 1.46 -2.00
CA ASP A 12 -10.01 0.01 -1.84
C ASP A 12 -8.71 -0.57 -2.42
N ILE A 13 -8.26 -0.08 -3.58
CA ILE A 13 -6.97 -0.47 -4.17
C ILE A 13 -5.82 -0.09 -3.24
N GLY A 14 -5.83 1.12 -2.67
CA GLY A 14 -4.81 1.57 -1.72
C GLY A 14 -4.73 0.68 -0.48
N ALA A 15 -5.88 0.28 0.07
CA ALA A 15 -5.97 -0.65 1.20
C ALA A 15 -5.44 -2.06 0.83
N GLN A 16 -5.89 -2.61 -0.30
CA GLN A 16 -5.45 -3.92 -0.78
C GLN A 16 -3.94 -3.98 -1.03
N LEU A 17 -3.35 -2.87 -1.52
CA LEU A 17 -1.92 -2.76 -1.74
C LEU A 17 -1.13 -2.81 -0.43
N ALA A 18 -1.56 -2.06 0.59
CA ALA A 18 -0.93 -2.07 1.91
C ALA A 18 -1.08 -3.42 2.63
N GLU A 19 -2.24 -4.07 2.52
CA GLU A 19 -2.42 -5.42 3.04
C GLU A 19 -1.58 -6.46 2.29
N GLY A 20 -1.51 -6.36 0.97
CA GLY A 20 -0.66 -7.20 0.13
C GLY A 20 0.80 -7.07 0.53
N ALA A 21 1.25 -5.86 0.82
CA ALA A 21 2.59 -5.59 1.34
C ALA A 21 2.87 -6.33 2.65
N LEU A 22 1.93 -6.26 3.61
CA LEU A 22 2.05 -6.95 4.88
C LEU A 22 2.09 -8.48 4.70
N ARG A 23 1.22 -9.03 3.85
CA ARG A 23 1.23 -10.47 3.51
C ARG A 23 2.56 -10.88 2.87
N GLY A 24 3.12 -10.04 2.02
CA GLY A 24 4.42 -10.26 1.40
C GLY A 24 5.57 -10.31 2.42
N LEU A 25 5.57 -9.40 3.40
CA LEU A 25 6.56 -9.40 4.49
C LEU A 25 6.45 -10.66 5.35
N GLN A 26 5.22 -11.08 5.67
CA GLN A 26 4.99 -12.31 6.41
C GLN A 26 5.47 -13.54 5.65
N ALA A 27 5.18 -13.62 4.34
CA ALA A 27 5.67 -14.71 3.49
C ALA A 27 7.21 -14.77 3.46
N GLY A 28 7.88 -13.61 3.37
CA GLY A 28 9.33 -13.51 3.47
C GLY A 28 9.86 -14.02 4.82
N ALA A 29 9.24 -13.62 5.92
CA ALA A 29 9.60 -14.08 7.27
C ALA A 29 9.40 -15.59 7.45
N THR A 30 8.28 -16.15 6.95
CA THR A 30 8.01 -17.58 6.96
C THR A 30 9.06 -18.38 6.17
N ALA A 31 9.50 -17.85 5.03
CA ALA A 31 10.50 -18.51 4.18
C ALA A 31 11.93 -18.34 4.70
N ALA A 32 12.23 -17.30 5.50
CA ALA A 32 13.58 -16.88 5.82
C ALA A 32 14.48 -18.03 6.31
N THR A 33 14.04 -18.76 7.35
CA THR A 33 14.83 -19.85 7.92
C THR A 33 15.11 -20.94 6.89
N SER A 34 14.09 -21.38 6.14
CA SER A 34 14.24 -22.52 5.22
C SER A 34 15.21 -22.25 4.09
N ILE A 35 15.29 -21.00 3.62
CA ILE A 35 16.20 -20.60 2.54
C ILE A 35 17.59 -20.17 3.04
N THR A 36 17.76 -19.83 4.31
CA THR A 36 19.08 -19.48 4.85
C THR A 36 19.78 -20.63 5.58
N SER A 37 19.04 -21.66 6.01
CA SER A 37 19.57 -22.79 6.78
C SER A 37 19.91 -24.02 5.91
N VAL A 38 20.13 -23.83 4.61
CA VAL A 38 20.50 -24.92 3.70
C VAL A 38 21.86 -25.48 4.09
N ARG A 39 22.01 -26.81 4.02
CA ARG A 39 23.29 -27.51 4.28
C ARG A 39 23.92 -27.96 2.96
N PRO A 40 25.24 -28.22 2.92
CA PRO A 40 25.88 -28.81 1.76
C PRO A 40 25.22 -30.16 1.41
N ALA A 41 25.04 -30.44 0.12
CA ALA A 41 24.48 -31.71 -0.34
C ALA A 41 25.45 -32.90 -0.12
N GLY A 42 26.76 -32.63 -0.18
CA GLY A 42 27.84 -33.57 0.06
C GLY A 42 29.02 -32.93 0.78
N ALA A 43 30.05 -33.73 1.06
CA ALA A 43 31.28 -33.30 1.72
C ALA A 43 32.29 -32.62 0.79
N ASP A 44 31.96 -32.50 -0.49
CA ASP A 44 32.81 -31.88 -1.51
C ASP A 44 32.76 -30.35 -1.44
N GLU A 45 33.80 -29.73 -1.99
CA GLU A 45 33.97 -28.28 -2.01
C GLU A 45 32.86 -27.60 -2.84
N VAL A 46 32.36 -28.25 -3.89
CA VAL A 46 31.31 -27.70 -4.76
C VAL A 46 30.00 -27.59 -4.00
N SER A 47 29.62 -28.62 -3.24
CA SER A 47 28.45 -28.59 -2.34
C SER A 47 28.54 -27.47 -1.30
N THR A 48 29.73 -27.24 -0.73
CA THR A 48 29.94 -26.16 0.23
C THR A 48 29.83 -24.79 -0.42
N GLN A 49 30.43 -24.60 -1.60
CA GLN A 49 30.34 -23.35 -2.36
C GLN A 49 28.91 -23.06 -2.81
N ALA A 50 28.18 -24.08 -3.27
CA ALA A 50 26.78 -23.96 -3.67
C ALA A 50 25.90 -23.52 -2.50
N MET A 51 26.06 -24.13 -1.32
CA MET A 51 25.38 -23.71 -0.09
C MET A 51 25.67 -22.23 0.23
N LEU A 52 26.95 -21.84 0.25
CA LEU A 52 27.34 -20.45 0.57
C LEU A 52 26.76 -19.43 -0.42
N ALA A 53 26.81 -19.74 -1.72
CA ALA A 53 26.24 -18.90 -2.76
C ALA A 53 24.71 -18.79 -2.63
N PHE A 54 24.03 -19.92 -2.36
CA PHE A 54 22.59 -19.96 -2.15
C PHE A 54 22.18 -19.12 -0.93
N THR A 55 22.80 -19.34 0.23
CA THR A 55 22.48 -18.60 1.46
C THR A 55 22.75 -17.10 1.29
N LYS A 56 23.82 -16.71 0.60
CA LYS A 56 24.10 -15.31 0.27
C LYS A 56 23.00 -14.71 -0.61
N HIS A 57 22.61 -15.41 -1.67
CA HIS A 57 21.56 -14.94 -2.58
C HIS A 57 20.19 -14.88 -1.89
N ALA A 58 19.88 -15.86 -1.03
CA ALA A 58 18.68 -15.88 -0.21
C ALA A 58 18.58 -14.65 0.71
N GLY A 59 19.68 -14.29 1.40
CA GLY A 59 19.73 -13.08 2.22
C GLY A 59 19.48 -11.80 1.41
N GLN A 60 20.07 -11.70 0.21
CA GLN A 60 19.84 -10.57 -0.69
C GLN A 60 18.37 -10.51 -1.15
N MET A 61 17.78 -11.64 -1.51
CA MET A 61 16.38 -11.73 -1.92
C MET A 61 15.41 -11.35 -0.79
N LEU A 62 15.69 -11.75 0.46
CA LEU A 62 14.90 -11.33 1.62
C LEU A 62 14.95 -9.81 1.82
N ALA A 63 16.14 -9.21 1.71
CA ALA A 63 16.30 -7.76 1.82
C ALA A 63 15.56 -7.02 0.70
N LEU A 64 15.65 -7.52 -0.54
CA LEU A 64 14.91 -6.97 -1.68
C LEU A 64 13.39 -7.10 -1.50
N ASN A 65 12.91 -8.24 -1.01
CA ASN A 65 11.50 -8.43 -0.69
C ASN A 65 11.04 -7.42 0.35
N GLN A 66 11.78 -7.26 1.46
CA GLN A 66 11.45 -6.29 2.50
C GLN A 66 11.37 -4.86 1.95
N ALA A 67 12.36 -4.43 1.17
CA ALA A 67 12.36 -3.10 0.56
C ALA A 67 11.17 -2.92 -0.39
N ALA A 68 10.89 -3.90 -1.25
CA ALA A 68 9.78 -3.85 -2.19
C ALA A 68 8.42 -3.77 -1.46
N GLN A 69 8.20 -4.58 -0.43
CA GLN A 69 6.95 -4.53 0.32
C GLN A 69 6.78 -3.21 1.08
N GLU A 70 7.87 -2.64 1.61
CA GLU A 70 7.82 -1.33 2.25
C GLU A 70 7.47 -0.21 1.25
N GLU A 71 7.95 -0.29 0.01
CA GLU A 71 7.51 0.64 -1.04
C GLU A 71 6.04 0.44 -1.44
N LEU A 72 5.57 -0.81 -1.54
CA LEU A 72 4.15 -1.08 -1.82
C LEU A 72 3.26 -0.55 -0.69
N ARG A 73 3.68 -0.70 0.57
CA ARG A 73 2.99 -0.12 1.73
C ARG A 73 2.88 1.40 1.61
N ARG A 74 4.00 2.09 1.34
CA ARG A 74 4.02 3.56 1.14
C ARG A 74 3.16 4.00 -0.03
N ALA A 75 3.17 3.25 -1.13
CA ALA A 75 2.31 3.52 -2.29
C ALA A 75 0.82 3.38 -1.93
N GLY A 76 0.43 2.35 -1.18
CA GLY A 76 -0.94 2.16 -0.70
C GLY A 76 -1.40 3.30 0.21
N GLU A 77 -0.52 3.79 1.08
CA GLU A 77 -0.78 4.97 1.93
C GLU A 77 -0.97 6.25 1.11
N ALA A 78 -0.14 6.46 0.09
CA ALA A 78 -0.25 7.62 -0.78
C ALA A 78 -1.59 7.62 -1.55
N VAL A 79 -2.00 6.47 -2.09
CA VAL A 79 -3.30 6.33 -2.77
C VAL A 79 -4.46 6.62 -1.80
N ASN A 80 -4.41 6.09 -0.58
CA ASN A 80 -5.41 6.36 0.44
C ASN A 80 -5.45 7.83 0.86
N ALA A 81 -4.31 8.51 0.97
CA ALA A 81 -4.23 9.93 1.28
C ALA A 81 -4.87 10.79 0.19
N ILE A 82 -4.61 10.47 -1.08
CA ILE A 82 -5.25 11.12 -2.23
C ILE A 82 -6.76 10.91 -2.16
N ALA A 83 -7.22 9.68 -1.92
CA ALA A 83 -8.64 9.38 -1.82
C ALA A 83 -9.37 10.19 -0.73
N ARG A 84 -8.75 10.31 0.45
CA ARG A 84 -9.29 11.14 1.54
C ARG A 84 -9.36 12.62 1.17
N MET A 85 -8.30 13.15 0.54
CA MET A 85 -8.27 14.57 0.15
C MET A 85 -9.42 14.95 -0.79
N TYR A 86 -9.74 14.10 -1.77
CA TYR A 86 -10.87 14.32 -2.66
C TYR A 86 -12.21 14.18 -1.94
N ALA A 87 -12.38 13.16 -1.09
CA ALA A 87 -13.60 12.98 -0.31
C ALA A 87 -13.89 14.17 0.63
N ASP A 88 -12.85 14.68 1.32
CA ASP A 88 -12.96 15.85 2.19
C ASP A 88 -13.34 17.12 1.41
N THR A 89 -12.78 17.27 0.20
CA THR A 89 -13.11 18.38 -0.71
C THR A 89 -14.58 18.31 -1.15
N ASP A 90 -15.05 17.13 -1.55
CA ASP A 90 -16.44 16.91 -1.96
C ASP A 90 -17.42 17.23 -0.81
N VAL A 91 -17.11 16.80 0.41
CA VAL A 91 -17.92 17.11 1.61
C VAL A 91 -17.93 18.62 1.89
N ALA A 92 -16.80 19.31 1.75
CA ALA A 92 -16.71 20.75 1.96
C ALA A 92 -17.54 21.55 0.95
N VAL A 93 -17.48 21.17 -0.33
CA VAL A 93 -18.27 21.80 -1.40
C VAL A 93 -19.76 21.52 -1.21
N ALA A 94 -20.14 20.28 -0.88
CA ALA A 94 -21.54 19.94 -0.62
C ALA A 94 -22.12 20.78 0.52
N ARG A 95 -21.36 20.97 1.61
CA ARG A 95 -21.74 21.85 2.72
C ARG A 95 -21.90 23.30 2.30
N SER A 96 -20.99 23.84 1.49
CA SER A 96 -21.10 25.24 1.03
C SER A 96 -22.34 25.45 0.14
N LEU A 97 -22.66 24.47 -0.71
CA LEU A 97 -23.85 24.53 -1.56
C LEU A 97 -25.15 24.50 -0.75
N ILE A 98 -25.22 23.68 0.31
CA ILE A 98 -26.36 23.66 1.23
C ILE A 98 -26.53 25.00 1.94
N ASP A 99 -25.44 25.61 2.44
CA ASP A 99 -25.51 26.91 3.13
C ASP A 99 -25.97 28.03 2.18
N VAL A 100 -25.46 28.06 0.93
CA VAL A 100 -25.93 29.01 -0.09
C VAL A 100 -27.41 28.80 -0.43
N GLY A 101 -27.85 27.55 -0.58
CA GLY A 101 -29.26 27.22 -0.83
C GLY A 101 -30.18 27.71 0.30
N TRP A 102 -29.76 27.54 1.55
CA TRP A 102 -30.50 28.00 2.72
C TRP A 102 -30.59 29.54 2.80
N ARG A 103 -29.48 30.24 2.57
CA ARG A 103 -29.44 31.72 2.50
C ARG A 103 -30.31 32.28 1.38
N SER A 104 -30.37 31.60 0.24
CA SER A 104 -31.19 32.00 -0.90
C SER A 104 -32.68 31.77 -0.64
N GLY A 105 -33.05 30.63 -0.05
CA GLY A 105 -34.43 30.31 0.30
C GLY A 105 -35.01 31.21 1.39
N SER A 106 -34.20 31.59 2.38
CA SER A 106 -34.61 32.53 3.44
C SER A 106 -34.79 33.97 2.93
N ALA A 107 -34.04 34.39 1.91
CA ALA A 107 -34.23 35.69 1.25
C ALA A 107 -35.55 35.76 0.44
N LEU A 108 -36.00 34.64 -0.13
CA LEU A 108 -37.26 34.56 -0.88
C LEU A 108 -38.49 34.39 0.02
N ALA A 109 -38.32 33.92 1.26
CA ALA A 109 -39.41 33.75 2.22
C ALA A 109 -39.75 35.04 3.02
N ASN A 110 -38.94 36.10 2.88
CA ASN A 110 -39.09 37.38 3.58
C ASN A 110 -39.58 38.53 2.66
N VAL A 111 -40.22 38.21 1.54
CA VAL A 111 -40.91 39.15 0.63
C VAL A 111 -42.40 38.80 0.58
#